data_AF-A0A6J4ZP32-F1
#
_entry.id   AF-A0A6J4ZP32-F1
#
_cell.length_a   1.000
_cell.length_b   1.000
_cell.length_c   1.000
_cell.angle_alpha   90.00
_cell.angle_beta   90.00
_cell.angle_gamma   90.00
#
_symmetry.space_group_name_H-M   'P 1'
#
loop_
_entity.id
_entity.type
_entity.pdbx_description
1 polymer ?
#
loop_
_entity_poly.entity_id
_entity_poly.type
_entity_poly.pdbx_seq_one_letter_code
_entity_poly.pdbx_strand_id
1 'polypeptide(L)' 'MAAIVAMRHNAVIRRCYERLLAAGKPKKVAIVACMRKLLIIMNAMVKTGRPWNDQPAPA' A
#
# COMPACT_ATOMS: atom_id res chain seq x y z
N MET A 1 -4.59 11.73 7.48
CA MET A 1 -3.56 11.24 6.53
C MET A 1 -4.00 9.89 5.94
N ALA A 2 -4.14 9.79 4.61
CA ALA A 2 -4.79 8.65 3.94
C ALA A 2 -4.06 7.30 4.12
N ALA A 3 -2.72 7.30 4.09
CA ALA A 3 -1.95 6.06 4.26
C ALA A 3 -2.14 5.41 5.64
N ILE A 4 -2.38 6.20 6.69
CA ILE A 4 -2.64 5.66 8.04
C ILE A 4 -3.98 4.92 8.07
N VAL A 5 -5.01 5.48 7.44
CA VAL A 5 -6.32 4.83 7.31
C VAL A 5 -6.21 3.58 6.43
N ALA A 6 -5.50 3.66 5.31
CA ALA A 6 -5.27 2.51 4.44
C ALA A 6 -4.54 1.37 5.17
N MET A 7 -3.52 1.64 5.99
CA MET A 7 -2.86 0.59 6.78
C MET A 7 -3.79 -0.09 7.80
N ARG A 8 -4.85 0.58 8.27
CA ARG A 8 -5.81 0.02 9.23
C ARG A 8 -6.89 -0.82 8.55
N HIS A 9 -7.41 -0.35 7.42
CA HIS A 9 -8.57 -0.95 6.76
C HIS A 9 -8.23 -1.80 5.52
N ASN A 10 -6.99 -1.70 5.00
CA ASN A 10 -6.61 -2.37 3.77
C ASN A 10 -5.45 -3.36 4.01
N ALA A 11 -5.75 -4.65 3.88
CA ALA A 11 -4.79 -5.73 4.13
C ALA A 11 -3.57 -5.68 3.18
N VAL A 12 -3.75 -5.23 1.94
CA VAL A 12 -2.67 -5.12 0.93
C VAL A 12 -1.65 -4.05 1.31
N ILE A 13 -2.10 -2.95 1.91
CA ILE A 13 -1.23 -1.87 2.40
C ILE A 13 -0.63 -2.25 3.76
N ARG A 14 -1.43 -2.85 4.66
CA ARG A 14 -0.96 -3.35 5.95
C ARG A 14 0.19 -4.35 5.80
N ARG A 15 0.06 -5.33 4.91
CA ARG A 15 1.11 -6.31 4.62
C ARG A 15 2.38 -5.66 4.08
N CYS A 16 2.27 -4.58 3.30
CA CYS A 16 3.44 -3.83 2.84
C CYS A 16 4.15 -3.14 4.00
N TYR A 17 3.39 -2.50 4.89
CA TYR A 17 3.92 -1.87 6.09
C TYR A 17 4.64 -2.88 7.02
N GLU A 18 3.98 -4.00 7.31
CA GLU A 18 4.54 -5.07 8.16
C GLU A 18 5.81 -5.67 7.55
N ARG A 19 5.85 -5.91 6.24
CA ARG A 19 7.06 -6.39 5.55
C ARG A 19 8.23 -5.41 5.66
N LEU A 20 7.96 -4.11 5.59
CA LEU A 20 9.01 -3.08 5.71
C LEU A 20 9.51 -2.94 7.15
N LEU A 21 8.62 -3.09 8.13
CA LEU A 21 9.01 -3.14 9.55
C LEU A 21 9.82 -4.39 9.87
N ALA A 22 9.42 -5.57 9.37
CA ALA A 22 10.17 -6.81 9.53
C ALA A 22 11.57 -6.73 8.90
N ALA A 23 11.73 -5.94 7.83
CA ALA A 23 13.01 -5.63 7.22
C ALA A 23 13.83 -4.56 8.00
N GLY A 24 13.41 -4.17 9.21
CA GLY A 24 14.13 -3.22 10.06
C GLY A 24 14.03 -1.75 9.63
N LYS A 25 13.13 -1.40 8.72
CA LYS A 25 13.05 -0.02 8.22
C LYS A 25 12.40 0.92 9.24
N PRO A 26 12.85 2.19 9.33
CA PRO A 26 12.22 3.19 10.18
C PRO A 26 10.73 3.37 9.84
N LYS A 27 9.88 3.55 10.88
CA LYS A 27 8.42 3.70 10.73
C LYS A 27 8.03 4.77 9.70
N LYS A 28 8.72 5.92 9.70
CA LYS A 28 8.47 7.00 8.73
C LYS A 28 8.69 6.55 7.28
N VAL A 29 9.77 5.79 7.03
CA VAL A 29 10.08 5.25 5.70
C VAL A 29 9.01 4.24 5.27
N ALA A 30 8.55 3.40 6.20
CA ALA A 30 7.48 2.44 5.91
C ALA A 30 6.15 3.14 5.55
N ILE A 31 5.81 4.24 6.23
CA ILE A 31 4.61 5.04 5.92
C ILE A 31 4.73 5.68 4.52
N VAL A 32 5.88 6.29 4.20
CA VAL A 32 6.10 6.91 2.88
C VAL A 32 6.04 5.87 1.76
N ALA A 33 6.60 4.68 1.96
CA ALA A 33 6.47 3.57 1.01
C ALA A 33 5.00 3.14 0.82
N CYS A 34 4.20 3.10 1.89
CA CYS A 34 2.77 2.82 1.82
C CYS A 34 1.99 3.90 1.05
N MET A 35 2.35 5.18 1.21
CA MET A 35 1.78 6.27 0.40
C MET A 35 2.06 6.07 -1.09
N ARG A 36 3.32 5.78 -1.45
CA ARG A 36 3.70 5.51 -2.84
C ARG A 36 2.94 4.32 -3.41
N LYS A 37 2.81 3.23 -2.65
CA LYS A 37 2.07 2.04 -3.07
C LYS A 37 0.59 2.35 -3.31
N LEU A 38 -0.03 3.15 -2.44
CA LEU A 38 -1.42 3.58 -2.58
C LEU A 38 -1.62 4.44 -3.85
N LEU A 39 -0.74 5.40 -4.11
CA LEU A 39 -0.79 6.23 -5.32
C LEU A 39 -0.64 5.40 -6.60
N ILE A 40 0.27 4.41 -6.60
CA ILE A 40 0.47 3.52 -7.75
C ILE A 40 -0.81 2.71 -8.03
N ILE A 41 -1.45 2.15 -7.01
CA ILE A 41 -2.67 1.36 -7.21
C ILE A 41 -3.81 2.25 -7.72
N MET A 42 -4.00 3.45 -7.15
CA MET A 42 -5.00 4.39 -7.65
C MET A 42 -4.75 4.82 -9.09
N ASN A 43 -3.49 5.11 -9.44
CA ASN A 43 -3.13 5.44 -10.81
C ASN A 43 -3.40 4.28 -11.78
N ALA A 44 -3.12 3.04 -11.36
CA ALA A 44 -3.44 1.86 -12.17
C ALA A 44 -4.95 1.64 -12.34
N MET A 45 -5.75 1.86 -11.29
CA MET A 45 -7.22 1.79 -11.35
C MET A 45 -7.78 2.82 -12.34
N VAL A 46 -7.37 4.07 -12.22
CA VAL A 46 -7.80 5.16 -13.13
C VAL A 46 -7.39 4.86 -14.56
N LYS A 47 -6.15 4.41 -14.79
CA LYS A 47 -5.65 4.09 -16.14
C LYS A 47 -6.40 2.92 -16.79
N THR A 48 -6.80 1.92 -16.01
CA THR A 48 -7.42 0.69 -16.54
C THR A 48 -8.95 0.69 -16.45
N GLY A 49 -9.55 1.68 -15.79
CA GLY A 49 -10.98 1.72 -15.49
C GLY A 49 -11.45 0.58 -14.58
N ARG A 50 -10.54 -0.11 -13.89
CA ARG A 50 -10.86 -1.26 -13.03
C ARG A 50 -11.03 -0.80 -11.58
N PRO A 51 -12.03 -1.34 -10.87
CA PRO A 51 -12.19 -1.08 -9.44
C PRO A 51 -11.04 -1.72 -8.65
N TRP A 52 -10.96 -1.37 -7.37
CA TRP A 52 -9.98 -1.92 -6.44
C TRP A 52 -10.01 -3.45 -6.42
N ASN A 53 -8.83 -4.06 -6.50
CA ASN A 53 -8.64 -5.50 -6.37
C ASN A 53 -7.68 -5.77 -5.21
N ASP A 54 -8.15 -6.47 -4.19
CA ASP A 54 -7.35 -6.87 -3.02
C ASP A 54 -6.37 -8.00 -3.31
N GLN A 55 -6.38 -8.55 -4.53
CA GLN A 55 -5.45 -9.58 -4.92
C GLN A 55 -4.03 -8.99 -5.10
N PRO A 56 -3.03 -9.44 -4.34
CA PRO A 56 -1.66 -9.03 -4.56
C PRO A 56 -1.24 -9.45 -5.97
N ALA A 57 -0.61 -8.54 -6.72
CA ALA A 57 -0.10 -8.85 -8.05
C ALA A 57 0.78 -10.12 -7.98
N PRO A 58 0.58 -11.10 -8.88
CA PRO A 58 1.46 -12.25 -8.96
C PRO A 58 2.90 -11.77 -9.20
N ALA A 59 3.82 -12.35 -8.43
CA ALA A 59 5.24 -12.02 -8.46
C ALA A 59 5.87 -12.37 -9.81
#